data_AF-A0A1Y4DWV5-F1
#
_entry.id   AF-A0A1Y4DWV5-F1
#
_cell.length_a   1.000
_cell.length_b   1.000
_cell.length_c   1.000
_cell.angle_alpha   90.00
_cell.angle_beta   90.00
_cell.angle_gamma   90.00
#
_symmetry.space_group_name_H-M   'P 1'
#
loop_
_entity.id
_entity.type
_entity.pdbx_description
1 polymer ?
#
loop_
_entity_poly.entity_id
_entity_poly.type
_entity_poly.pdbx_seq_one_letter_code
_entity_poly.pdbx_strand_id
1 'polypeptide(L)'
;MKLKQLLFSILLFNFSACSDAETTPPQEEEGGQDTPTASVTKTVTIDAGQTFQTIKGFAASDCWAPAFVGKYWTNNRNEIAELLFSSEIADGQPKGIGLSMWRVNMGGGSMEQGDDSGISNVSRRAESYLNDDLTLDWTRCEGQRYFMEQAKELGCDQFVLFSNTPPVQHTKNGKGFSSEGNKSNLKEDCYDDFANYMADVAAHYQSEGYNITHISPINEPQFSWNDGGQEGSPWTNDEAARLIRELDKALTEHSLSTDILPGEAAEWTYLYTIKDDENRSKVLEAFYEPSSSAYIGDLSHVKKLIGGHSYWTDGTWDGMRNTRQRMAQAAAQYGLEVWQTEWSMLGDNYSSTEFGSYDTATTMDIALYMSRVIHNDLTVAGVTSWSYWTSMDISQWGQKDRFLLISLVPNGWTGDGGDTGLLRNGGSYEAMPTLWVLGNYSRFIRPGYRRIAMELSESMNFFGSAWISPEADEIVAVYTNYSDKGVRLNETREGWNGDVASITTYTTTQDKNLKEKNYATDEKVILDAESVTTVVYTLK
;
A
#
# COMPACT_ATOMS: atom_id res chain seq x y z
N MET A 1 30.71 -51.52 32.87
CA MET A 1 31.11 -51.58 34.29
C MET A 1 32.54 -51.06 34.39
N LYS A 2 32.78 -50.14 35.34
CA LYS A 2 34.02 -49.41 35.73
C LYS A 2 35.35 -50.04 35.24
N LEU A 3 36.36 -49.31 34.77
CA LEU A 3 37.25 -48.42 35.55
C LEU A 3 38.24 -47.77 34.53
N LYS A 4 38.36 -46.44 34.41
CA LYS A 4 39.29 -45.56 35.16
C LYS A 4 40.76 -46.04 35.07
N GLN A 5 41.67 -45.33 34.40
CA GLN A 5 42.57 -44.25 34.88
C GLN A 5 43.94 -44.54 34.21
N LEU A 6 44.92 -43.66 33.98
CA LEU A 6 45.28 -42.33 34.47
C LEU A 6 46.37 -41.75 33.54
N LEU A 7 46.39 -40.42 33.41
CA LEU A 7 47.50 -39.48 33.16
C LEU A 7 48.88 -39.99 32.64
N PHE A 8 49.48 -39.26 31.69
CA PHE A 8 50.67 -38.42 31.98
C PHE A 8 50.98 -37.38 30.87
N SER A 9 51.65 -36.32 31.31
CA SER A 9 51.86 -35.01 30.70
C SER A 9 52.84 -34.91 29.51
N ILE A 10 52.54 -33.94 28.64
CA ILE A 10 53.41 -32.91 28.00
C ILE A 10 54.90 -33.26 27.80
N LEU A 11 55.36 -33.26 26.54
CA LEU A 11 56.48 -32.41 26.09
C LEU A 11 56.57 -32.35 24.55
N LEU A 12 56.74 -31.12 24.03
CA LEU A 12 57.03 -30.75 22.65
C LEU A 12 58.42 -31.22 22.20
N PHE A 13 58.55 -31.61 20.92
CA PHE A 13 59.73 -31.30 20.09
C PHE A 13 59.37 -31.26 18.58
N ASN A 14 59.80 -30.17 17.93
CA ASN A 14 59.76 -29.92 16.49
C ASN A 14 60.70 -30.86 15.71
N PHE A 15 60.35 -31.22 14.47
CA PHE A 15 61.25 -31.27 13.30
C PHE A 15 60.46 -31.32 11.98
N SER A 16 61.11 -30.87 10.91
CA SER A 16 60.57 -30.24 9.71
C SER A 16 60.30 -31.13 8.48
N ALA A 17 59.47 -30.59 7.57
CA ALA A 17 59.62 -30.49 6.10
C ALA A 17 59.14 -31.60 5.12
N CYS A 18 58.32 -31.11 4.15
CA CYS A 18 58.16 -31.45 2.71
C CYS A 18 57.49 -32.79 2.32
N SER A 19 56.64 -32.91 1.27
CA SER A 19 56.27 -32.05 0.12
C SER A 19 54.98 -32.53 -0.57
N ASP A 20 54.26 -31.58 -1.17
CA ASP A 20 53.52 -31.57 -2.47
C ASP A 20 52.37 -32.53 -2.85
N ALA A 21 51.49 -31.92 -3.67
CA ALA A 21 50.37 -32.43 -4.51
C ALA A 21 49.00 -32.52 -3.80
N GLU A 22 47.89 -31.94 -4.28
CA GLU A 22 47.53 -31.33 -5.57
C GLU A 22 46.44 -30.27 -5.33
N THR A 23 46.63 -29.06 -5.86
CA THR A 23 45.62 -28.01 -5.88
C THR A 23 44.65 -28.26 -7.03
N THR A 24 43.41 -28.62 -6.70
CA THR A 24 42.28 -28.52 -7.62
C THR A 24 42.09 -27.05 -8.00
N PRO A 25 42.06 -26.67 -9.29
CA PRO A 25 41.83 -25.27 -9.66
C PRO A 25 40.43 -24.84 -9.23
N PRO A 26 40.22 -23.55 -8.91
CA PRO A 26 38.89 -23.02 -8.62
C PRO A 26 38.02 -23.26 -9.85
N GLN A 27 36.86 -23.87 -9.63
CA GLN A 27 35.80 -23.92 -10.62
C GLN A 27 35.40 -22.46 -10.88
N GLU A 28 35.70 -21.96 -12.08
CA GLU A 28 35.13 -20.71 -12.56
C GLU A 28 33.62 -20.83 -12.43
N GLU A 29 33.02 -19.95 -11.62
CA GLU A 29 31.59 -19.68 -11.71
C GLU A 29 31.36 -19.09 -13.11
N GLU A 30 30.97 -19.94 -14.05
CA GLU A 30 30.34 -19.49 -15.28
C GLU A 30 29.12 -18.69 -14.87
N GLY A 31 29.22 -17.36 -15.00
CA GLY A 31 28.10 -16.44 -14.86
C GLY A 31 26.99 -16.86 -15.82
N GLY A 32 26.00 -17.58 -15.29
CA GLY A 32 24.79 -17.92 -16.01
C GLY A 32 24.15 -16.62 -16.49
N GLN A 33 24.07 -16.43 -17.80
CA GLN A 33 23.33 -15.32 -18.38
C GLN A 33 21.87 -15.44 -17.89
N ASP A 34 21.46 -14.53 -17.03
CA ASP A 34 20.07 -14.34 -16.56
C ASP A 34 19.19 -13.82 -17.71
N THR A 35 19.09 -14.62 -18.76
CA THR A 35 18.31 -14.32 -19.95
C THR A 35 17.06 -15.20 -19.92
N PRO A 36 15.88 -14.62 -19.66
CA PRO A 36 14.64 -15.39 -19.68
C PRO A 36 14.49 -16.08 -21.04
N THR A 37 14.17 -17.38 -21.03
CA THR A 37 13.94 -18.16 -22.24
C THR A 37 12.46 -18.12 -22.60
N ALA A 38 12.12 -17.51 -23.73
CA ALA A 38 10.74 -17.42 -24.18
C ALA A 38 10.25 -18.75 -24.76
N SER A 39 9.09 -19.23 -24.29
CA SER A 39 8.44 -20.44 -24.82
C SER A 39 7.12 -20.15 -25.55
N VAL A 40 6.58 -18.94 -25.41
CA VAL A 40 5.34 -18.49 -26.05
C VAL A 40 5.52 -17.06 -26.56
N THR A 41 4.82 -16.68 -27.62
CA THR A 41 4.75 -15.29 -28.11
C THR A 41 3.35 -14.73 -27.89
N LYS A 42 3.25 -13.51 -27.36
CA LYS A 42 2.00 -12.76 -27.19
C LYS A 42 2.07 -11.46 -28.01
N THR A 43 1.03 -11.17 -28.77
CA THR A 43 0.92 -9.91 -29.51
C THR A 43 0.29 -8.86 -28.61
N VAL A 44 0.85 -7.65 -28.60
CA VAL A 44 0.37 -6.52 -27.82
C VAL A 44 0.39 -5.28 -28.70
N THR A 45 -0.66 -4.46 -28.66
CA THR A 45 -0.66 -3.12 -29.26
C THR A 45 -0.74 -2.09 -28.14
N ILE A 46 0.16 -1.11 -28.14
CA ILE A 46 0.16 0.02 -27.21
C ILE A 46 -0.15 1.28 -28.01
N ASP A 47 -1.35 1.85 -27.80
CA ASP A 47 -1.85 3.03 -28.51
C ASP A 47 -1.87 4.25 -27.59
N ALA A 48 -0.93 5.16 -27.81
CA ALA A 48 -0.83 6.44 -27.12
C ALA A 48 -1.82 7.49 -27.66
N GLY A 49 -2.52 7.21 -28.77
CA GLY A 49 -3.58 8.04 -29.33
C GLY A 49 -4.89 7.99 -28.52
N GLN A 50 -5.10 6.95 -27.72
CA GLN A 50 -6.23 6.83 -26.81
C GLN A 50 -5.77 6.90 -25.35
N THR A 51 -6.24 7.92 -24.62
CA THR A 51 -5.92 8.15 -23.20
C THR A 51 -7.15 7.95 -22.32
N PHE A 52 -6.91 7.62 -21.05
CA PHE A 52 -7.93 7.42 -20.01
C PHE A 52 -7.63 8.33 -18.80
N GLN A 53 -7.67 7.78 -17.59
CA GLN A 53 -7.48 8.56 -16.37
C GLN A 53 -6.02 8.96 -16.14
N THR A 54 -5.83 10.04 -15.39
CA THR A 54 -4.50 10.53 -14.94
C THR A 54 -4.22 10.01 -13.53
N ILE A 55 -3.05 9.42 -13.32
CA ILE A 55 -2.64 8.86 -12.03
C ILE A 55 -2.29 9.98 -11.06
N LYS A 56 -2.86 9.92 -9.85
CA LYS A 56 -2.59 10.82 -8.72
C LYS A 56 -1.43 10.32 -7.89
N GLY A 57 -1.32 9.02 -7.68
CA GLY A 57 -0.19 8.42 -6.96
C GLY A 57 -0.45 6.99 -6.53
N PHE A 58 0.58 6.43 -5.91
CA PHE A 58 0.55 5.14 -5.24
C PHE A 58 1.00 5.34 -3.79
N ALA A 59 0.32 4.66 -2.88
CA ALA A 59 0.50 4.85 -1.44
C ALA A 59 0.59 3.54 -0.65
N ALA A 60 0.99 3.69 0.61
CA ALA A 60 0.76 2.76 1.69
C ALA A 60 0.48 3.57 2.98
N SER A 61 0.10 2.88 4.05
CA SER A 61 -0.29 3.50 5.32
C SER A 61 0.75 3.35 6.40
N ASP A 62 0.89 4.40 7.21
CA ASP A 62 1.74 4.43 8.39
C ASP A 62 1.09 3.81 9.64
N CYS A 63 -0.11 3.25 9.50
CA CYS A 63 -0.90 2.74 10.60
C CYS A 63 -0.10 1.73 11.44
N TRP A 64 -0.10 1.91 12.77
CA TRP A 64 0.45 0.98 13.76
C TRP A 64 1.98 0.89 13.80
N ALA A 65 2.58 -0.10 13.14
CA ALA A 65 3.98 -0.46 13.32
C ALA A 65 4.99 0.64 12.92
N PRO A 66 4.76 1.45 11.86
CA PRO A 66 5.63 2.58 11.52
C PRO A 66 5.88 3.56 12.68
N ALA A 67 4.89 3.81 13.54
CA ALA A 67 5.06 4.63 14.72
C ALA A 67 6.11 4.06 15.70
N PHE A 68 6.18 2.74 15.81
CA PHE A 68 7.21 2.07 16.63
C PHE A 68 8.57 2.05 15.93
N VAL A 69 8.61 1.76 14.63
CA VAL A 69 9.86 1.71 13.87
C VAL A 69 10.53 3.09 13.86
N GLY A 70 9.78 4.14 13.52
CA GLY A 70 10.32 5.49 13.46
C GLY A 70 10.86 5.97 14.81
N LYS A 71 10.24 5.55 15.92
CA LYS A 71 10.62 5.96 17.29
C LYS A 71 11.75 5.10 17.89
N TYR A 72 11.71 3.78 17.71
CA TYR A 72 12.56 2.85 18.46
C TYR A 72 13.64 2.13 17.63
N TRP A 73 13.51 2.03 16.30
CA TRP A 73 14.41 1.23 15.47
C TRP A 73 15.57 2.05 14.92
N THR A 74 16.54 2.41 15.76
CA THR A 74 17.63 3.33 15.36
C THR A 74 18.59 2.77 14.30
N ASN A 75 18.68 1.45 14.14
CA ASN A 75 19.68 0.83 13.26
C ASN A 75 19.23 0.62 11.81
N ASN A 76 17.91 0.53 11.57
CA ASN A 76 17.35 0.04 10.30
C ASN A 76 16.23 0.93 9.74
N ARG A 77 15.79 1.97 10.47
CA ARG A 77 14.64 2.79 10.07
C ARG A 77 14.89 3.61 8.78
N ASN A 78 16.14 3.98 8.52
CA ASN A 78 16.51 4.72 7.31
C ASN A 78 16.39 3.83 6.07
N GLU A 79 16.85 2.57 6.15
CA GLU A 79 16.78 1.59 5.07
C GLU A 79 15.33 1.18 4.79
N ILE A 80 14.51 1.05 5.84
CA ILE A 80 13.06 0.82 5.69
C ILE A 80 12.39 2.01 4.99
N ALA A 81 12.74 3.25 5.35
CA ALA A 81 12.22 4.42 4.66
C ALA A 81 12.71 4.50 3.20
N GLU A 82 13.97 4.12 2.93
CA GLU A 82 14.52 4.05 1.57
C GLU A 82 13.74 3.04 0.71
N LEU A 83 13.43 1.86 1.25
CA LEU A 83 12.60 0.84 0.57
C LEU A 83 11.23 1.36 0.14
N LEU A 84 10.59 2.21 0.96
CA LEU A 84 9.27 2.75 0.70
C LEU A 84 9.31 3.94 -0.27
N PHE A 85 10.22 4.89 -0.06
CA PHE A 85 10.11 6.20 -0.69
C PHE A 85 11.17 6.49 -1.74
N SER A 86 12.33 5.81 -1.72
CA SER A 86 13.40 6.12 -2.65
C SER A 86 13.00 5.77 -4.08
N SER A 87 13.18 6.75 -4.97
CA SER A 87 13.12 6.58 -6.42
C SER A 87 14.53 6.50 -7.03
N GLU A 88 15.56 6.12 -6.27
CA GLU A 88 16.92 5.92 -6.78
C GLU A 88 17.08 4.49 -7.37
N ILE A 89 17.83 4.37 -8.46
CA ILE A 89 18.37 3.09 -8.95
C ILE A 89 19.89 3.18 -8.80
N ALA A 90 20.47 2.24 -8.05
CA ALA A 90 21.91 2.10 -7.90
C ALA A 90 22.34 0.79 -8.58
N ASP A 91 23.26 0.88 -9.54
CA ASP A 91 23.82 -0.28 -10.27
C ASP A 91 22.75 -1.23 -10.86
N GLY A 92 21.66 -0.66 -11.41
CA GLY A 92 20.55 -1.42 -11.99
C GLY A 92 19.63 -2.09 -10.96
N GLN A 93 19.71 -1.70 -9.69
CA GLN A 93 18.83 -2.16 -8.62
C GLN A 93 18.10 -0.96 -8.00
N PRO A 94 16.75 -0.90 -8.05
CA PRO A 94 15.99 0.07 -7.28
C PRO A 94 16.27 -0.08 -5.79
N LYS A 95 16.54 1.06 -5.12
CA LYS A 95 16.70 1.10 -3.66
C LYS A 95 15.37 1.04 -2.92
N GLY A 96 14.30 1.47 -3.58
CA GLY A 96 12.93 1.42 -3.07
C GLY A 96 11.90 1.45 -4.18
N ILE A 97 10.64 1.49 -3.75
CA ILE A 97 9.47 1.47 -4.64
C ILE A 97 9.00 2.87 -5.03
N GLY A 98 9.57 3.92 -4.43
CA GLY A 98 9.24 5.29 -4.77
C GLY A 98 7.76 5.59 -4.58
N LEU A 99 7.15 5.30 -3.43
CA LEU A 99 5.78 5.76 -3.17
C LEU A 99 5.67 7.27 -3.45
N SER A 100 4.55 7.70 -4.02
CA SER A 100 4.29 9.10 -4.36
C SER A 100 3.31 9.76 -3.40
N MET A 101 2.65 8.95 -2.57
CA MET A 101 1.71 9.40 -1.56
C MET A 101 1.90 8.58 -0.28
N TRP A 102 1.71 9.22 0.88
CA TRP A 102 1.83 8.60 2.19
C TRP A 102 0.57 8.87 3.01
N ARG A 103 -0.07 7.79 3.51
CA ARG A 103 -1.27 7.89 4.37
C ARG A 103 -0.86 7.87 5.83
N VAL A 104 -1.19 8.92 6.56
CA VAL A 104 -0.76 9.17 7.95
C VAL A 104 -1.96 9.08 8.89
N ASN A 105 -1.94 8.14 9.82
CA ASN A 105 -3.01 7.90 10.78
C ASN A 105 -3.00 8.96 11.89
N MET A 106 -4.07 9.74 11.99
CA MET A 106 -4.38 10.58 13.14
C MET A 106 -5.08 9.71 14.18
N GLY A 107 -4.26 9.00 14.96
CA GLY A 107 -4.74 8.08 16.00
C GLY A 107 -5.68 8.74 17.00
N GLY A 108 -6.52 7.91 17.63
CA GLY A 108 -7.52 8.36 18.62
C GLY A 108 -6.95 8.59 20.02
N GLY A 109 -5.71 8.16 20.28
CA GLY A 109 -5.07 8.32 21.59
C GLY A 109 -5.16 7.07 22.48
N SER A 110 -5.35 5.88 21.89
CA SER A 110 -5.36 4.62 22.63
C SER A 110 -3.98 4.21 23.16
N MET A 111 -2.88 4.75 22.60
CA MET A 111 -1.53 4.50 23.11
C MET A 111 -1.33 5.06 24.52
N GLU A 112 -1.80 6.28 24.74
CA GLU A 112 -1.73 7.02 25.99
C GLU A 112 -2.58 6.37 27.08
N GLN A 113 -3.71 5.76 26.71
CA GLN A 113 -4.54 4.99 27.62
C GLN A 113 -3.90 3.67 28.07
N GLY A 114 -2.87 3.18 27.36
CA GLY A 114 -2.21 1.91 27.69
C GLY A 114 -3.20 0.75 27.76
N ASP A 115 -3.15 -0.04 28.83
CA ASP A 115 -4.05 -1.19 29.00
C ASP A 115 -5.50 -0.79 29.24
N ASP A 116 -5.73 0.41 29.78
CA ASP A 116 -7.08 0.94 29.95
C ASP A 116 -7.75 1.22 28.59
N SER A 117 -7.00 1.29 27.48
CA SER A 117 -7.58 1.41 26.14
C SER A 117 -8.54 0.27 25.78
N GLY A 118 -8.39 -0.90 26.40
CA GLY A 118 -9.10 -2.13 26.03
C GLY A 118 -8.58 -2.80 24.75
N ILE A 119 -7.61 -2.19 24.04
CA ILE A 119 -6.95 -2.78 22.88
C ILE A 119 -5.77 -3.62 23.38
N SER A 120 -5.92 -4.94 23.31
CA SER A 120 -4.94 -5.89 23.85
C SER A 120 -3.67 -5.97 23.01
N ASN A 121 -3.79 -5.83 21.68
CA ASN A 121 -2.65 -5.80 20.79
C ASN A 121 -1.98 -4.42 20.84
N VAL A 122 -0.84 -4.34 21.53
CA VAL A 122 -0.09 -3.08 21.74
C VAL A 122 0.31 -2.42 20.42
N SER A 123 0.63 -3.20 19.37
CA SER A 123 1.00 -2.63 18.07
C SER A 123 -0.15 -1.85 17.42
N ARG A 124 -1.40 -2.19 17.74
CA ARG A 124 -2.60 -1.56 17.15
C ARG A 124 -3.12 -0.35 17.93
N ARG A 125 -2.44 0.06 19.00
CA ARG A 125 -2.71 1.32 19.70
C ARG A 125 -2.06 2.47 18.93
N ALA A 126 -2.66 3.65 18.95
CA ALA A 126 -2.14 4.83 18.25
C ALA A 126 -2.07 6.05 19.17
N GLU A 127 -1.01 6.86 19.02
CA GLU A 127 -0.88 8.16 19.68
C GLU A 127 -1.83 9.17 19.04
N SER A 128 -2.22 10.21 19.78
CA SER A 128 -2.92 11.39 19.24
C SER A 128 -2.25 12.66 19.71
N TYR A 129 -2.41 13.77 18.97
CA TYR A 129 -1.89 15.07 19.41
C TYR A 129 -2.69 15.65 20.58
N LEU A 130 -3.90 15.15 20.85
CA LEU A 130 -4.80 15.69 21.86
C LEU A 130 -4.48 15.14 23.26
N ASN A 131 -4.28 16.04 24.22
CA ASN A 131 -4.14 15.72 25.63
C ASN A 131 -5.50 15.65 26.34
N ASP A 132 -5.52 15.06 27.54
CA ASP A 132 -6.73 14.97 28.37
C ASP A 132 -7.26 16.34 28.85
N ASP A 133 -6.39 17.36 28.87
CA ASP A 133 -6.78 18.76 29.13
C ASP A 133 -7.20 19.52 27.87
N LEU A 134 -7.37 18.80 26.75
CA LEU A 134 -7.75 19.30 25.42
C LEU A 134 -6.72 20.23 24.76
N THR A 135 -5.48 20.27 25.28
CA THR A 135 -4.37 20.95 24.58
C THR A 135 -3.72 20.02 23.55
N LEU A 136 -3.08 20.62 22.54
CA LEU A 136 -2.32 19.87 21.52
C LEU A 136 -0.84 19.79 21.90
N ASP A 137 -0.27 18.59 21.86
CA ASP A 137 1.15 18.32 22.06
C ASP A 137 1.82 17.84 20.77
N TRP A 138 2.39 18.79 20.03
CA TRP A 138 3.11 18.54 18.78
C TRP A 138 4.38 17.68 18.92
N THR A 139 4.82 17.37 20.14
CA THR A 139 5.96 16.47 20.37
C THR A 139 5.58 14.98 20.25
N ARG A 140 4.28 14.66 20.24
CA ARG A 140 3.75 13.30 20.04
C ARG A 140 3.89 12.81 18.60
N CYS A 141 3.53 11.54 18.39
CA CYS A 141 3.56 10.86 17.08
C CYS A 141 4.97 10.87 16.46
N GLU A 142 6.02 10.80 17.29
CA GLU A 142 7.43 10.92 16.89
C GLU A 142 7.80 9.98 15.73
N GLY A 143 7.35 8.72 15.78
CA GLY A 143 7.66 7.74 14.73
C GLY A 143 6.96 8.04 13.41
N GLN A 144 5.73 8.53 13.44
CA GLN A 144 4.99 8.92 12.23
C GLN A 144 5.63 10.16 11.59
N ARG A 145 5.98 11.16 12.43
CA ARG A 145 6.71 12.36 12.00
C ARG A 145 8.03 12.00 11.33
N TYR A 146 8.78 11.04 11.87
CA TYR A 146 10.00 10.52 11.24
C TYR A 146 9.71 9.99 9.82
N PHE A 147 8.69 9.14 9.63
CA PHE A 147 8.36 8.63 8.30
C PHE A 147 7.85 9.72 7.35
N MET A 148 7.13 10.73 7.85
CA MET A 148 6.74 11.89 7.03
C MET A 148 7.96 12.71 6.57
N GLU A 149 8.92 12.95 7.48
CA GLU A 149 10.19 13.60 7.15
C GLU A 149 10.94 12.82 6.06
N GLN A 150 11.13 11.51 6.25
CA GLN A 150 11.82 10.67 5.27
C GLN A 150 11.07 10.57 3.93
N ALA A 151 9.74 10.48 3.95
CA ALA A 151 8.91 10.51 2.74
C ALA A 151 9.19 11.78 1.94
N LYS A 152 9.14 12.94 2.58
CA LYS A 152 9.41 14.24 1.95
C LYS A 152 10.83 14.34 1.42
N GLU A 153 11.84 13.93 2.20
CA GLU A 153 13.26 13.97 1.80
C GLU A 153 13.55 13.06 0.60
N LEU A 154 12.85 11.93 0.49
CA LEU A 154 13.03 10.95 -0.59
C LEU A 154 12.09 11.17 -1.79
N GLY A 155 11.31 12.26 -1.80
CA GLY A 155 10.51 12.69 -2.95
C GLY A 155 9.05 12.20 -2.98
N CYS A 156 8.55 11.65 -1.87
CA CYS A 156 7.13 11.38 -1.62
C CYS A 156 6.50 12.62 -0.96
N ASP A 157 5.97 13.52 -1.77
CA ASP A 157 5.47 14.85 -1.32
C ASP A 157 3.93 14.98 -1.45
N GLN A 158 3.19 13.90 -1.25
CA GLN A 158 1.74 13.95 -1.10
C GLN A 158 1.33 13.23 0.18
N PHE A 159 0.75 13.97 1.12
CA PHE A 159 0.29 13.39 2.38
C PHE A 159 -1.22 13.38 2.44
N VAL A 160 -1.78 12.26 2.87
CA VAL A 160 -3.20 12.10 3.21
C VAL A 160 -3.27 11.79 4.70
N LEU A 161 -3.83 12.71 5.48
CA LEU A 161 -4.11 12.42 6.89
C LEU A 161 -5.41 11.62 6.93
N PHE A 162 -5.47 10.55 7.71
CA PHE A 162 -6.71 9.78 7.86
C PHE A 162 -6.97 9.43 9.33
N SER A 163 -8.20 9.11 9.70
CA SER A 163 -8.52 8.72 11.08
C SER A 163 -9.43 7.50 11.12
N ASN A 164 -9.06 6.51 11.95
CA ASN A 164 -9.91 5.36 12.22
C ASN A 164 -11.01 5.68 13.25
N THR A 165 -10.76 6.61 14.16
CA THR A 165 -11.65 6.92 15.28
C THR A 165 -11.44 8.35 15.78
N PRO A 166 -12.47 9.05 16.28
CA PRO A 166 -12.26 10.35 16.92
C PRO A 166 -11.32 10.26 18.12
N PRO A 167 -10.65 11.36 18.52
CA PRO A 167 -9.89 11.40 19.76
C PRO A 167 -10.72 10.89 20.95
N VAL A 168 -10.15 10.06 21.81
CA VAL A 168 -10.87 9.38 22.91
C VAL A 168 -11.54 10.37 23.87
N GLN A 169 -11.07 11.61 23.95
CA GLN A 169 -11.68 12.68 24.75
C GLN A 169 -13.06 13.09 24.19
N HIS A 170 -13.27 12.94 22.89
CA HIS A 170 -14.52 13.25 22.18
C HIS A 170 -15.42 12.04 21.97
N THR A 171 -14.95 10.81 22.25
CA THR A 171 -15.77 9.61 22.07
C THR A 171 -16.74 9.38 23.24
N LYS A 172 -17.89 8.77 22.95
CA LYS A 172 -18.98 8.53 23.92
C LYS A 172 -18.56 7.61 25.06
N ASN A 173 -17.74 6.61 24.77
CA ASN A 173 -17.25 5.64 25.75
C ASN A 173 -15.84 5.96 26.28
N GLY A 174 -15.21 7.02 25.79
CA GLY A 174 -13.84 7.37 26.16
C GLY A 174 -12.79 6.37 25.68
N LYS A 175 -13.07 5.61 24.61
CA LYS A 175 -12.19 4.59 24.00
C LYS A 175 -12.08 4.80 22.50
N GLY A 176 -11.04 4.21 21.91
CA GLY A 176 -10.77 4.26 20.48
C GLY A 176 -11.61 3.29 19.63
N PHE A 177 -12.31 2.34 20.26
CA PHE A 177 -13.27 1.44 19.60
C PHE A 177 -14.68 1.73 20.10
N SER A 178 -15.70 1.33 19.34
CA SER A 178 -17.09 1.70 19.59
C SER A 178 -17.83 0.71 20.49
N SER A 179 -18.76 1.23 21.30
CA SER A 179 -19.81 0.44 21.98
C SER A 179 -21.22 0.77 21.49
N GLU A 180 -21.32 1.52 20.39
CA GLU A 180 -22.57 2.15 19.91
C GLU A 180 -23.32 1.34 18.84
N GLY A 181 -22.85 0.13 18.52
CA GLY A 181 -23.45 -0.74 17.51
C GLY A 181 -23.20 -0.22 16.10
N ASN A 182 -24.19 0.45 15.49
CA ASN A 182 -24.13 0.91 14.09
C ASN A 182 -24.07 2.44 13.97
N LYS A 183 -23.84 3.16 15.07
CA LYS A 183 -23.79 4.63 15.12
C LYS A 183 -22.44 5.13 15.57
N SER A 184 -22.09 6.35 15.18
CA SER A 184 -20.83 6.98 15.58
C SER A 184 -20.54 6.92 17.07
N ASN A 185 -19.29 6.58 17.40
CA ASN A 185 -18.74 6.68 18.76
C ASN A 185 -18.38 8.12 19.14
N LEU A 186 -18.70 9.12 18.32
CA LEU A 186 -18.48 10.54 18.62
C LEU A 186 -19.62 11.13 19.46
N LYS A 187 -19.31 11.95 20.48
CA LYS A 187 -20.33 12.70 21.23
C LYS A 187 -21.07 13.69 20.32
N GLU A 188 -22.36 13.88 20.59
CA GLU A 188 -23.22 14.73 19.74
C GLU A 188 -22.77 16.19 19.69
N ASP A 189 -22.08 16.67 20.71
CA ASP A 189 -21.55 18.02 20.86
C ASP A 189 -20.06 18.16 20.49
N CYS A 190 -19.45 17.14 19.87
CA CYS A 190 -18.02 17.15 19.50
C CYS A 190 -17.73 17.00 17.99
N TYR A 191 -18.72 17.23 17.12
CA TYR A 191 -18.52 17.14 15.66
C TYR A 191 -17.59 18.25 15.15
N ASP A 192 -17.79 19.47 15.62
CA ASP A 192 -16.93 20.61 15.37
C ASP A 192 -15.57 20.47 16.08
N ASP A 193 -15.53 19.95 17.30
CA ASP A 193 -14.26 19.67 18.00
C ASP A 193 -13.37 18.71 17.19
N PHE A 194 -13.93 17.60 16.70
CA PHE A 194 -13.16 16.63 15.93
C PHE A 194 -12.73 17.18 14.56
N ALA A 195 -13.60 17.95 13.90
CA ALA A 195 -13.26 18.65 12.68
C ALA A 195 -12.10 19.65 12.88
N ASN A 196 -12.16 20.45 13.94
CA ASN A 196 -11.10 21.39 14.29
C ASN A 196 -9.79 20.70 14.63
N TYR A 197 -9.81 19.57 15.37
CA TYR A 197 -8.62 18.77 15.62
C TYR A 197 -7.92 18.35 14.30
N MET A 198 -8.68 17.83 13.34
CA MET A 198 -8.11 17.44 12.04
C MET A 198 -7.56 18.65 11.26
N ALA A 199 -8.25 19.79 11.29
CA ALA A 199 -7.79 21.03 10.66
C ALA A 199 -6.53 21.59 11.34
N ASP A 200 -6.44 21.54 12.66
CA ASP A 200 -5.26 21.94 13.44
C ASP A 200 -4.03 21.09 13.08
N VAL A 201 -4.18 19.76 13.02
CA VAL A 201 -3.09 18.86 12.64
C VAL A 201 -2.64 19.13 11.20
N ALA A 202 -3.57 19.32 10.27
CA ALA A 202 -3.24 19.67 8.89
C ALA A 202 -2.54 21.04 8.79
N ALA A 203 -3.01 22.05 9.53
CA ALA A 203 -2.40 23.38 9.58
C ALA A 203 -0.98 23.33 10.16
N HIS A 204 -0.77 22.55 11.22
CA HIS A 204 0.56 22.35 11.79
C HIS A 204 1.53 21.78 10.76
N TYR A 205 1.17 20.69 10.08
CA TYR A 205 2.04 20.10 9.06
C TYR A 205 2.25 21.01 7.84
N GLN A 206 1.22 21.72 7.36
CA GLN A 206 1.42 22.70 6.29
C GLN A 206 2.37 23.83 6.71
N SER A 207 2.33 24.25 7.99
CA SER A 207 3.27 25.26 8.51
C SER A 207 4.72 24.78 8.56
N GLU A 208 4.94 23.47 8.69
CA GLU A 208 6.26 22.81 8.56
C GLU A 208 6.62 22.48 7.10
N GLY A 209 5.75 22.87 6.16
CA GLY A 209 5.96 22.75 4.72
C GLY A 209 5.68 21.35 4.17
N TYR A 210 4.85 20.54 4.83
CA TYR A 210 4.34 19.28 4.25
C TYR A 210 3.14 19.57 3.36
N ASN A 211 3.10 18.93 2.19
CA ASN A 211 1.96 19.02 1.28
C ASN A 211 0.82 18.09 1.72
N ILE A 212 0.05 18.55 2.71
CA ILE A 212 -1.18 17.86 3.14
C ILE A 212 -2.24 18.08 2.06
N THR A 213 -2.42 17.07 1.21
CA THR A 213 -3.34 17.16 0.07
C THR A 213 -4.77 16.85 0.47
N HIS A 214 -4.98 15.85 1.31
CA HIS A 214 -6.31 15.39 1.70
C HIS A 214 -6.39 15.03 3.19
N ILE A 215 -7.60 15.15 3.74
CA ILE A 215 -8.00 14.53 5.01
C ILE A 215 -9.11 13.52 4.74
N SER A 216 -8.93 12.29 5.21
CA SER A 216 -9.93 11.23 5.22
C SER A 216 -10.46 11.02 6.64
N PRO A 217 -11.62 11.58 7.00
CA PRO A 217 -12.03 11.69 8.40
C PRO A 217 -12.57 10.39 9.02
N ILE A 218 -12.90 9.39 8.20
CA ILE A 218 -13.65 8.20 8.60
C ILE A 218 -13.08 6.99 7.86
N ASN A 219 -12.84 5.89 8.58
CA ASN A 219 -12.47 4.61 8.01
C ASN A 219 -13.59 3.58 8.14
N GLU A 220 -13.95 2.90 7.05
CA GLU A 220 -14.83 1.72 7.03
C GLU A 220 -16.10 1.85 7.90
N PRO A 221 -16.94 2.85 7.60
CA PRO A 221 -18.07 3.26 8.45
C PRO A 221 -19.14 2.17 8.65
N GLN A 222 -19.18 1.17 7.78
CA GLN A 222 -20.14 0.07 7.81
C GLN A 222 -19.86 -0.98 8.90
N PHE A 223 -18.68 -1.01 9.50
CA PHE A 223 -18.37 -1.97 10.57
C PHE A 223 -18.65 -1.41 11.96
N SER A 224 -19.05 -2.29 12.89
CA SER A 224 -19.43 -1.88 14.25
C SER A 224 -18.24 -1.52 15.15
N TRP A 225 -17.02 -1.98 14.81
CA TRP A 225 -15.78 -1.67 15.54
C TRP A 225 -15.87 -1.88 17.05
N ASN A 226 -16.43 -3.01 17.51
CA ASN A 226 -16.82 -3.23 18.91
C ASN A 226 -16.09 -4.37 19.62
N ASP A 227 -15.06 -4.94 18.99
CA ASP A 227 -14.32 -6.10 19.50
C ASP A 227 -13.07 -5.72 20.32
N GLY A 228 -12.68 -4.45 20.34
CA GLY A 228 -11.44 -3.98 20.98
C GLY A 228 -10.18 -4.49 20.28
N GLY A 229 -10.27 -4.92 19.03
CA GLY A 229 -9.13 -5.42 18.25
C GLY A 229 -8.25 -4.32 17.66
N GLN A 230 -8.82 -3.13 17.45
CA GLN A 230 -8.16 -1.92 16.94
C GLN A 230 -9.04 -0.68 17.20
N GLU A 231 -8.50 0.51 16.90
CA GLU A 231 -9.30 1.74 16.81
C GLU A 231 -10.30 1.68 15.63
N GLY A 232 -11.50 2.21 15.82
CA GLY A 232 -12.56 2.24 14.82
C GLY A 232 -13.88 2.83 15.33
N SER A 233 -14.67 3.41 14.42
CA SER A 233 -16.03 3.89 14.72
C SER A 233 -16.97 3.61 13.54
N PRO A 234 -18.18 3.03 13.77
CA PRO A 234 -19.22 2.98 12.74
C PRO A 234 -19.73 4.38 12.43
N TRP A 235 -20.26 4.60 11.23
CA TRP A 235 -20.96 5.84 10.89
C TRP A 235 -22.11 5.54 9.95
N THR A 236 -23.27 6.13 10.20
CA THR A 236 -24.29 6.29 9.15
C THR A 236 -23.85 7.33 8.13
N ASN A 237 -24.41 7.28 6.92
CA ASN A 237 -24.14 8.27 5.87
C ASN A 237 -24.48 9.70 6.35
N ASP A 238 -25.56 9.89 7.12
CA ASP A 238 -25.91 11.20 7.67
C ASP A 238 -24.91 11.68 8.74
N GLU A 239 -24.45 10.80 9.63
CA GLU A 239 -23.41 11.12 10.62
C GLU A 239 -22.08 11.46 9.93
N ALA A 240 -21.70 10.68 8.91
CA ALA A 240 -20.50 10.94 8.11
C ALA A 240 -20.58 12.29 7.38
N ALA A 241 -21.71 12.58 6.71
CA ALA A 241 -21.94 13.86 6.04
C ALA A 241 -21.92 15.03 7.02
N ARG A 242 -22.45 14.86 8.25
CA ARG A 242 -22.36 15.89 9.30
C ARG A 242 -20.91 16.20 9.66
N LEU A 243 -20.07 15.19 9.90
CA LEU A 243 -18.65 15.41 10.20
C LEU A 243 -17.92 16.07 9.03
N ILE A 244 -18.20 15.64 7.80
CA ILE A 244 -17.58 16.22 6.59
C ILE A 244 -17.93 17.70 6.43
N ARG A 245 -19.17 18.11 6.74
CA ARG A 245 -19.58 19.53 6.72
C ARG A 245 -18.85 20.37 7.78
N GLU A 246 -18.68 19.84 8.99
CA GLU A 246 -17.90 20.54 10.02
C GLU A 246 -16.42 20.63 9.63
N LEU A 247 -15.87 19.58 8.99
CA LEU A 247 -14.49 19.61 8.49
C LEU A 247 -14.31 20.61 7.35
N ASP A 248 -15.24 20.71 6.40
CA ASP A 248 -15.21 21.73 5.32
C ASP A 248 -15.16 23.14 5.91
N LYS A 249 -15.99 23.42 6.92
CA LYS A 249 -15.98 24.68 7.65
C LYS A 249 -14.65 24.93 8.36
N ALA A 250 -14.14 23.95 9.11
CA ALA A 250 -12.87 24.07 9.83
C ALA A 250 -11.69 24.33 8.87
N LEU A 251 -11.62 23.64 7.74
CA LEU A 251 -10.59 23.87 6.72
C LEU A 251 -10.65 25.29 6.16
N THR A 252 -11.85 25.82 5.90
CA THR A 252 -12.06 27.21 5.45
C THR A 252 -11.63 28.22 6.53
N GLU A 253 -12.01 28.01 7.79
CA GLU A 253 -11.66 28.89 8.91
C GLU A 253 -10.14 28.92 9.15
N HIS A 254 -9.45 27.80 8.93
CA HIS A 254 -7.99 27.70 8.99
C HIS A 254 -7.29 28.18 7.71
N SER A 255 -8.04 28.60 6.69
CA SER A 255 -7.52 29.01 5.37
C SER A 255 -6.64 27.94 4.70
N LEU A 256 -6.98 26.66 4.92
CA LEU A 256 -6.26 25.53 4.34
C LEU A 256 -6.74 25.30 2.91
N SER A 257 -5.85 24.77 2.06
CA SER A 257 -6.21 24.34 0.68
C SER A 257 -6.47 22.83 0.59
N THR A 258 -6.39 22.14 1.72
CA THR A 258 -6.58 20.69 1.84
C THR A 258 -7.98 20.29 1.40
N ASP A 259 -8.09 19.17 0.68
CA ASP A 259 -9.37 18.59 0.29
C ASP A 259 -9.82 17.49 1.26
N ILE A 260 -11.10 17.15 1.25
CA ILE A 260 -11.66 16.04 2.03
C ILE A 260 -11.80 14.84 1.11
N LEU A 261 -11.34 13.67 1.56
CA LEU A 261 -11.51 12.38 0.90
C LEU A 261 -12.63 11.59 1.58
N PRO A 262 -13.86 11.58 1.05
CA PRO A 262 -14.97 10.82 1.61
C PRO A 262 -15.01 9.38 1.11
N GLY A 263 -15.81 8.54 1.75
CA GLY A 263 -16.10 7.17 1.32
C GLY A 263 -15.49 6.14 2.25
N GLU A 264 -14.27 5.68 1.94
CA GLU A 264 -13.47 4.71 2.72
C GLU A 264 -14.27 3.47 3.12
N ALA A 265 -15.24 3.06 2.30
CA ALA A 265 -15.99 1.84 2.54
C ALA A 265 -15.09 0.63 2.31
N ALA A 266 -15.17 -0.40 3.16
CA ALA A 266 -14.28 -1.56 3.07
C ALA A 266 -14.43 -2.28 1.72
N GLU A 267 -15.60 -2.28 1.11
CA GLU A 267 -15.79 -2.97 -0.16
C GLU A 267 -16.50 -2.07 -1.15
N TRP A 268 -16.10 -2.15 -2.42
CA TRP A 268 -16.72 -1.40 -3.52
C TRP A 268 -18.26 -1.47 -3.53
N THR A 269 -18.84 -2.60 -3.12
CA THR A 269 -20.29 -2.80 -3.16
C THR A 269 -21.07 -1.86 -2.23
N TYR A 270 -20.51 -1.49 -1.07
CA TYR A 270 -21.15 -0.52 -0.17
C TYR A 270 -21.31 0.86 -0.80
N LEU A 271 -20.44 1.22 -1.78
CA LEU A 271 -20.51 2.52 -2.42
C LEU A 271 -21.74 2.67 -3.34
N TYR A 272 -22.17 1.60 -4.03
CA TYR A 272 -23.19 1.72 -5.09
C TYR A 272 -24.43 0.83 -4.92
N THR A 273 -24.45 -0.11 -3.96
CA THR A 273 -25.64 -0.93 -3.69
C THR A 273 -25.94 -0.96 -2.19
N ILE A 274 -27.16 -1.37 -1.84
CA ILE A 274 -27.53 -1.72 -0.46
C ILE A 274 -26.85 -3.03 -0.10
N LYS A 275 -26.09 -3.04 0.99
CA LYS A 275 -25.49 -4.22 1.60
C LYS A 275 -25.59 -4.11 3.12
N ASP A 276 -26.16 -5.13 3.75
CA ASP A 276 -26.38 -5.25 5.20
C ASP A 276 -27.28 -4.16 5.83
N ASP A 277 -26.82 -2.91 5.87
CA ASP A 277 -27.52 -1.76 6.45
C ASP A 277 -27.63 -0.61 5.43
N GLU A 278 -28.86 -0.20 5.13
CA GLU A 278 -29.16 0.83 4.14
C GLU A 278 -28.56 2.19 4.52
N ASN A 279 -28.48 2.52 5.81
CA ASN A 279 -27.94 3.81 6.27
C ASN A 279 -26.43 3.91 6.13
N ARG A 280 -25.75 2.83 5.74
CA ARG A 280 -24.28 2.70 5.63
C ARG A 280 -23.87 2.11 4.28
N SER A 281 -24.76 2.25 3.31
CA SER A 281 -24.67 1.72 1.95
C SER A 281 -25.03 2.80 0.94
N LYS A 282 -24.90 2.48 -0.36
CA LYS A 282 -25.16 3.43 -1.46
C LYS A 282 -24.49 4.79 -1.23
N VAL A 283 -23.26 4.78 -0.73
CA VAL A 283 -22.53 5.99 -0.31
C VAL A 283 -22.47 7.03 -1.44
N LEU A 284 -22.35 6.62 -2.70
CA LEU A 284 -22.36 7.54 -3.84
C LEU A 284 -23.68 8.31 -3.95
N GLU A 285 -24.81 7.61 -3.87
CA GLU A 285 -26.14 8.22 -3.90
C GLU A 285 -26.32 9.12 -2.67
N ALA A 286 -25.93 8.64 -1.49
CA ALA A 286 -26.07 9.41 -0.26
C ALA A 286 -25.30 10.74 -0.29
N PHE A 287 -24.06 10.75 -0.80
CA PHE A 287 -23.19 11.92 -0.78
C PHE A 287 -23.34 12.84 -2.00
N TYR A 288 -23.77 12.32 -3.15
CA TYR A 288 -23.73 13.05 -4.42
C TYR A 288 -25.08 13.23 -5.12
N GLU A 289 -26.17 12.68 -4.60
CA GLU A 289 -27.52 13.02 -5.03
C GLU A 289 -28.02 14.28 -4.29
N PRO A 290 -28.28 15.41 -4.98
CA PRO A 290 -28.67 16.68 -4.32
C PRO A 290 -29.93 16.60 -3.46
N SER A 291 -30.78 15.60 -3.69
CA SER A 291 -32.00 15.38 -2.91
C SER A 291 -31.77 14.63 -1.57
N SER A 292 -30.57 14.07 -1.38
CA SER A 292 -30.19 13.32 -0.17
C SER A 292 -29.94 14.24 1.03
N SER A 293 -30.32 13.79 2.24
CA SER A 293 -29.97 14.47 3.50
C SER A 293 -28.47 14.47 3.79
N ALA A 294 -27.75 13.48 3.24
CA ALA A 294 -26.31 13.32 3.36
C ALA A 294 -25.51 13.99 2.23
N TYR A 295 -26.15 14.83 1.40
CA TYR A 295 -25.47 15.50 0.28
C TYR A 295 -24.31 16.39 0.76
N ILE A 296 -23.12 16.17 0.19
CA ILE A 296 -21.88 16.91 0.47
C ILE A 296 -21.21 17.45 -0.81
N GLY A 297 -21.83 17.23 -1.98
CA GLY A 297 -21.23 17.54 -3.28
C GLY A 297 -21.12 19.03 -3.62
N ASP A 298 -21.64 19.92 -2.79
CA ASP A 298 -21.55 21.38 -2.92
C ASP A 298 -20.55 22.03 -1.94
N LEU A 299 -19.89 21.22 -1.10
CA LEU A 299 -18.87 21.70 -0.17
C LEU A 299 -17.59 22.10 -0.90
N SER A 300 -16.90 23.10 -0.37
CA SER A 300 -15.75 23.74 -1.03
C SER A 300 -14.48 22.87 -1.06
N HIS A 301 -14.29 22.09 0.01
CA HIS A 301 -13.18 21.16 0.20
C HIS A 301 -13.52 19.74 -0.26
N VAL A 302 -14.76 19.46 -0.67
CA VAL A 302 -15.13 18.15 -1.25
C VAL A 302 -15.05 18.23 -2.77
N LYS A 303 -14.01 17.61 -3.34
CA LYS A 303 -13.91 17.43 -4.79
C LYS A 303 -14.86 16.33 -5.25
N LYS A 304 -15.08 16.24 -6.56
CA LYS A 304 -15.80 15.12 -7.20
C LYS A 304 -14.94 13.86 -7.15
N LEU A 305 -14.77 13.31 -5.94
CA LEU A 305 -13.83 12.25 -5.61
C LEU A 305 -14.44 11.34 -4.54
N ILE A 306 -14.25 10.03 -4.67
CA ILE A 306 -14.64 9.06 -3.66
C ILE A 306 -13.51 8.05 -3.44
N GLY A 307 -13.20 7.78 -2.17
CA GLY A 307 -12.32 6.69 -1.75
C GLY A 307 -13.10 5.41 -1.45
N GLY A 308 -12.42 4.26 -1.58
CA GLY A 308 -12.97 2.97 -1.21
C GLY A 308 -11.90 1.88 -1.23
N HIS A 309 -12.19 0.79 -0.53
CA HIS A 309 -11.24 -0.31 -0.36
C HIS A 309 -11.62 -1.48 -1.30
N SER A 310 -10.62 -2.25 -1.70
CA SER A 310 -10.77 -3.35 -2.67
C SER A 310 -11.10 -4.70 -2.04
N TYR A 311 -11.39 -4.71 -0.74
CA TYR A 311 -11.60 -5.91 0.05
C TYR A 311 -12.83 -6.72 -0.40
N TRP A 312 -12.71 -8.05 -0.29
CA TRP A 312 -13.71 -9.11 -0.45
C TRP A 312 -14.43 -9.11 -1.81
N THR A 313 -13.95 -8.28 -2.72
CA THR A 313 -14.40 -8.14 -4.11
C THR A 313 -13.31 -8.62 -5.07
N ASP A 314 -12.43 -9.47 -4.55
CA ASP A 314 -11.18 -9.94 -5.12
C ASP A 314 -11.06 -11.47 -5.08
N GLY A 315 -12.18 -12.22 -4.94
CA GLY A 315 -12.13 -13.68 -4.86
C GLY A 315 -11.92 -14.41 -6.20
N THR A 316 -12.31 -13.81 -7.32
CA THR A 316 -12.16 -14.35 -8.69
C THR A 316 -11.85 -13.24 -9.69
N TRP A 317 -11.19 -13.57 -10.80
CA TRP A 317 -10.92 -12.65 -11.91
C TRP A 317 -12.18 -11.97 -12.44
N ASP A 318 -13.21 -12.76 -12.75
CA ASP A 318 -14.47 -12.21 -13.27
C ASP A 318 -15.24 -11.43 -12.18
N GLY A 319 -15.19 -11.88 -10.92
CA GLY A 319 -15.78 -11.17 -9.79
C GLY A 319 -15.15 -9.78 -9.58
N MET A 320 -13.82 -9.70 -9.69
CA MET A 320 -13.08 -8.43 -9.65
C MET A 320 -13.59 -7.48 -10.73
N ARG A 321 -13.58 -7.93 -11.99
CA ARG A 321 -13.98 -7.10 -13.14
C ARG A 321 -15.43 -6.65 -13.06
N ASN A 322 -16.35 -7.57 -12.77
CA ASN A 322 -17.78 -7.25 -12.68
C ASN A 322 -18.06 -6.19 -11.61
N THR A 323 -17.43 -6.31 -10.44
CA THR A 323 -17.62 -5.36 -9.33
C THR A 323 -17.07 -3.98 -9.69
N ARG A 324 -15.86 -3.94 -10.26
CA ARG A 324 -15.16 -2.71 -10.65
C ARG A 324 -15.84 -1.99 -11.81
N GLN A 325 -16.39 -2.73 -12.76
CA GLN A 325 -17.16 -2.16 -13.86
C GLN A 325 -18.44 -1.49 -13.35
N ARG A 326 -19.15 -2.11 -12.39
CA ARG A 326 -20.31 -1.49 -11.73
C ARG A 326 -19.92 -0.25 -10.94
N MET A 327 -18.80 -0.31 -10.22
CA MET A 327 -18.28 0.83 -9.48
C MET A 327 -17.97 2.01 -10.42
N ALA A 328 -17.24 1.77 -11.52
CA ALA A 328 -16.94 2.80 -12.53
C ALA A 328 -18.22 3.39 -13.14
N GLN A 329 -19.21 2.54 -13.48
CA GLN A 329 -20.49 2.99 -14.00
C GLN A 329 -21.26 3.86 -13.01
N ALA A 330 -21.28 3.48 -11.73
CA ALA A 330 -21.95 4.24 -10.68
C ALA A 330 -21.25 5.59 -10.42
N ALA A 331 -19.92 5.60 -10.32
CA ALA A 331 -19.14 6.84 -10.17
C ALA A 331 -19.32 7.79 -11.36
N ALA A 332 -19.38 7.28 -12.57
CA ALA A 332 -19.57 8.07 -13.79
C ALA A 332 -20.92 8.80 -13.82
N GLN A 333 -21.98 8.29 -13.16
CA GLN A 333 -23.28 8.97 -13.08
C GLN A 333 -23.18 10.32 -12.36
N TYR A 334 -22.24 10.45 -11.41
CA TYR A 334 -21.99 11.67 -10.65
C TYR A 334 -20.73 12.42 -11.14
N GLY A 335 -20.02 11.86 -12.12
CA GLY A 335 -18.77 12.41 -12.65
C GLY A 335 -17.62 12.40 -11.63
N LEU A 336 -17.52 11.33 -10.84
CA LEU A 336 -16.55 11.20 -9.76
C LEU A 336 -15.24 10.56 -10.24
N GLU A 337 -14.13 11.11 -9.76
CA GLU A 337 -12.87 10.40 -9.67
C GLU A 337 -12.96 9.32 -8.57
N VAL A 338 -12.28 8.19 -8.74
CA VAL A 338 -12.29 7.08 -7.78
C VAL A 338 -10.87 6.76 -7.33
N TRP A 339 -10.65 6.70 -6.02
CA TRP A 339 -9.39 6.24 -5.43
C TRP A 339 -9.62 4.89 -4.77
N GLN A 340 -8.70 3.95 -5.03
CA GLN A 340 -8.53 2.80 -4.16
C GLN A 340 -7.59 3.20 -3.03
N THR A 341 -8.06 3.10 -1.79
CA THR A 341 -7.42 3.75 -0.63
C THR A 341 -6.95 2.78 0.44
N GLU A 342 -7.34 1.51 0.34
CA GLU A 342 -6.84 0.45 1.19
C GLU A 342 -7.04 -0.93 0.57
N TRP A 343 -5.97 -1.72 0.53
CA TRP A 343 -6.03 -3.14 0.22
C TRP A 343 -4.83 -3.86 0.80
N SER A 344 -5.12 -5.06 1.26
CA SER A 344 -4.21 -6.15 1.49
C SER A 344 -5.01 -7.43 1.32
N MET A 345 -4.38 -8.60 1.33
CA MET A 345 -5.06 -9.85 1.00
C MET A 345 -5.87 -10.38 2.20
N LEU A 346 -6.84 -9.62 2.71
CA LEU A 346 -7.63 -9.89 3.91
C LEU A 346 -8.80 -10.87 3.71
N GLY A 347 -9.36 -10.96 2.51
CA GLY A 347 -10.46 -11.87 2.23
C GLY A 347 -10.16 -13.35 2.55
N ASP A 348 -11.19 -14.17 2.61
CA ASP A 348 -11.04 -15.61 2.85
C ASP A 348 -11.58 -16.47 1.69
N ASN A 349 -12.36 -15.89 0.79
CA ASN A 349 -13.08 -16.59 -0.27
C ASN A 349 -12.40 -16.52 -1.63
N TYR A 350 -11.07 -16.71 -1.65
CA TYR A 350 -10.33 -16.78 -2.91
C TYR A 350 -10.59 -18.10 -3.61
N SER A 351 -10.82 -18.04 -4.92
CA SER A 351 -11.12 -19.21 -5.72
C SER A 351 -9.97 -20.22 -5.69
N SER A 352 -10.27 -21.44 -5.23
CA SER A 352 -9.28 -22.52 -5.21
C SER A 352 -8.81 -22.95 -6.60
N THR A 353 -9.54 -22.61 -7.66
CA THR A 353 -9.13 -22.87 -9.03
C THR A 353 -8.27 -21.75 -9.63
N GLU A 354 -8.27 -20.56 -9.05
CA GLU A 354 -7.53 -19.39 -9.58
C GLU A 354 -6.32 -18.99 -8.72
N PHE A 355 -6.41 -19.19 -7.40
CA PHE A 355 -5.35 -18.90 -6.42
C PHE A 355 -4.81 -20.16 -5.74
N GLY A 356 -5.63 -21.22 -5.65
CA GLY A 356 -5.27 -22.40 -4.87
C GLY A 356 -5.61 -22.22 -3.39
N SER A 357 -4.65 -22.47 -2.50
CA SER A 357 -4.85 -22.37 -1.06
C SER A 357 -3.73 -21.59 -0.39
N TYR A 358 -4.04 -20.92 0.72
CA TYR A 358 -3.03 -20.23 1.52
C TYR A 358 -1.94 -21.16 2.03
N ASP A 359 -2.29 -22.40 2.41
CA ASP A 359 -1.34 -23.38 2.93
C ASP A 359 -0.21 -23.68 1.92
N THR A 360 -0.54 -23.68 0.62
CA THR A 360 0.41 -23.98 -0.47
C THR A 360 0.99 -22.75 -1.16
N ALA A 361 0.36 -21.58 -1.03
CA ALA A 361 0.80 -20.34 -1.70
C ALA A 361 2.19 -19.89 -1.21
N THR A 362 3.02 -19.38 -2.12
CA THR A 362 4.24 -18.65 -1.79
C THR A 362 3.95 -17.17 -1.52
N THR A 363 4.93 -16.42 -0.99
CA THR A 363 4.81 -14.96 -0.89
C THR A 363 4.76 -14.30 -2.26
N MET A 364 5.39 -14.88 -3.28
CA MET A 364 5.26 -14.42 -4.67
C MET A 364 3.86 -14.69 -5.25
N ASP A 365 3.22 -15.81 -4.93
CA ASP A 365 1.83 -16.07 -5.36
C ASP A 365 0.86 -14.99 -4.84
N ILE A 366 1.05 -14.56 -3.58
CA ILE A 366 0.30 -13.46 -2.98
C ILE A 366 0.58 -12.14 -3.72
N ALA A 367 1.84 -11.86 -4.04
CA ALA A 367 2.22 -10.65 -4.76
C ALA A 367 1.70 -10.62 -6.21
N LEU A 368 1.74 -11.75 -6.93
CA LEU A 368 1.14 -11.87 -8.25
C LEU A 368 -0.38 -11.68 -8.19
N TYR A 369 -1.04 -12.19 -7.13
CA TYR A 369 -2.47 -11.95 -6.93
C TYR A 369 -2.78 -10.48 -6.66
N MET A 370 -1.95 -9.79 -5.86
CA MET A 370 -2.04 -8.34 -5.69
C MET A 370 -1.93 -7.60 -7.03
N SER A 371 -1.06 -8.05 -7.94
CA SER A 371 -0.97 -7.46 -9.29
C SER A 371 -2.29 -7.61 -10.07
N ARG A 372 -3.05 -8.71 -9.90
CA ARG A 372 -4.40 -8.85 -10.47
C ARG A 372 -5.34 -7.78 -9.92
N VAL A 373 -5.30 -7.51 -8.62
CA VAL A 373 -6.13 -6.49 -7.96
C VAL A 373 -5.78 -5.10 -8.47
N ILE A 374 -4.50 -4.71 -8.42
CA ILE A 374 -4.00 -3.41 -8.92
C ILE A 374 -4.42 -3.19 -10.37
N HIS A 375 -4.17 -4.18 -11.24
CA HIS A 375 -4.49 -4.08 -12.66
C HIS A 375 -5.99 -3.90 -12.91
N ASN A 376 -6.85 -4.67 -12.23
CA ASN A 376 -8.29 -4.52 -12.40
C ASN A 376 -8.82 -3.21 -11.81
N ASP A 377 -8.27 -2.73 -10.69
CA ASP A 377 -8.59 -1.41 -10.14
C ASP A 377 -8.23 -0.30 -11.15
N LEU A 378 -7.03 -0.34 -11.72
CA LEU A 378 -6.56 0.68 -12.67
C LEU A 378 -7.27 0.60 -14.03
N THR A 379 -7.55 -0.59 -14.57
CA THR A 379 -8.06 -0.74 -15.94
C THR A 379 -9.57 -0.87 -16.05
N VAL A 380 -10.24 -1.39 -15.01
CA VAL A 380 -11.69 -1.64 -15.03
C VAL A 380 -12.44 -0.63 -14.17
N ALA A 381 -12.01 -0.40 -12.93
CA ALA A 381 -12.61 0.67 -12.11
C ALA A 381 -12.14 2.06 -12.58
N GLY A 382 -10.97 2.13 -13.21
CA GLY A 382 -10.40 3.38 -13.68
C GLY A 382 -9.88 4.23 -12.53
N VAL A 383 -9.44 3.62 -11.42
CA VAL A 383 -8.96 4.40 -10.27
C VAL A 383 -7.75 5.24 -10.66
N THR A 384 -7.63 6.41 -10.02
CA THR A 384 -6.52 7.34 -10.23
C THR A 384 -5.47 7.26 -9.13
N SER A 385 -5.81 6.68 -7.97
CA SER A 385 -4.87 6.39 -6.88
C SER A 385 -5.06 4.96 -6.40
N TRP A 386 -3.97 4.33 -5.95
CA TRP A 386 -3.98 2.99 -5.36
C TRP A 386 -3.10 2.94 -4.12
N SER A 387 -3.65 2.50 -2.99
CA SER A 387 -2.95 2.38 -1.71
C SER A 387 -2.99 0.95 -1.18
N TYR A 388 -1.81 0.44 -0.85
CA TYR A 388 -1.70 -0.70 0.05
C TYR A 388 -2.16 -0.30 1.46
N TRP A 389 -2.52 -1.28 2.29
CA TRP A 389 -2.78 -1.05 3.71
C TRP A 389 -1.48 -0.80 4.49
N THR A 390 -1.06 -1.68 5.39
CA THR A 390 0.13 -1.43 6.23
C THR A 390 1.41 -1.58 5.43
N SER A 391 2.25 -0.55 5.48
CA SER A 391 3.56 -0.59 4.82
C SER A 391 4.49 -1.63 5.46
N MET A 392 4.32 -1.89 6.75
CA MET A 392 5.12 -2.84 7.52
C MET A 392 4.34 -3.34 8.73
N ASP A 393 4.58 -4.58 9.15
CA ASP A 393 4.05 -5.16 10.39
C ASP A 393 4.87 -6.38 10.80
N ILE A 394 4.56 -6.98 11.95
CA ILE A 394 5.10 -8.28 12.35
C ILE A 394 4.33 -9.39 11.63
N SER A 395 5.04 -10.39 11.11
CA SER A 395 4.42 -11.62 10.63
C SER A 395 3.67 -12.32 11.76
N GLN A 396 2.37 -12.51 11.60
CA GLN A 396 1.52 -13.18 12.58
C GLN A 396 0.53 -14.16 11.95
N TRP A 397 0.14 -15.14 12.76
CA TRP A 397 -0.92 -16.12 12.52
C TRP A 397 -0.69 -17.04 11.32
N GLY A 398 0.58 -17.25 10.94
CA GLY A 398 0.96 -18.08 9.79
C GLY A 398 0.42 -17.55 8.46
N GLN A 399 0.09 -16.25 8.38
CA GLN A 399 -0.62 -15.66 7.24
C GLN A 399 0.31 -15.20 6.09
N LYS A 400 1.53 -15.73 6.04
CA LYS A 400 2.50 -15.56 4.94
C LYS A 400 2.67 -14.10 4.49
N ASP A 401 2.69 -13.18 5.45
CA ASP A 401 2.94 -11.75 5.23
C ASP A 401 1.96 -11.07 4.25
N ARG A 402 0.76 -11.64 4.10
CA ARG A 402 -0.25 -11.20 3.13
C ARG A 402 -0.87 -9.81 3.40
N PHE A 403 -0.53 -9.18 4.53
CA PHE A 403 -1.02 -7.86 4.92
C PHE A 403 0.00 -6.74 4.91
N LEU A 404 1.26 -7.04 4.59
CA LEU A 404 2.36 -6.09 4.75
C LEU A 404 3.23 -6.04 3.49
N LEU A 405 3.98 -4.94 3.36
CA LEU A 405 5.03 -4.82 2.33
C LEU A 405 6.41 -5.17 2.91
N ILE A 406 6.65 -4.84 4.18
CA ILE A 406 7.91 -5.10 4.88
C ILE A 406 7.62 -5.90 6.17
N SER A 407 8.19 -7.09 6.27
CA SER A 407 8.04 -7.97 7.43
C SER A 407 9.01 -7.53 8.53
N LEU A 408 8.53 -7.37 9.75
CA LEU A 408 9.31 -6.96 10.92
C LEU A 408 9.52 -8.14 11.87
N VAL A 409 10.76 -8.32 12.34
CA VAL A 409 11.11 -9.30 13.36
C VAL A 409 11.75 -8.58 14.55
N PRO A 410 10.95 -8.20 15.55
CA PRO A 410 11.46 -7.54 16.75
C PRO A 410 12.44 -8.40 17.53
N ASN A 411 13.39 -7.77 18.22
CA ASN A 411 14.31 -8.47 19.09
C ASN A 411 13.56 -9.20 20.22
N GLY A 412 13.78 -10.52 20.30
CA GLY A 412 13.09 -11.39 21.25
C GLY A 412 11.77 -11.96 20.75
N TRP A 413 11.40 -11.73 19.48
CA TRP A 413 10.19 -12.31 18.88
C TRP A 413 10.23 -13.84 18.90
N THR A 414 9.14 -14.44 19.38
CA THR A 414 9.01 -15.90 19.55
C THR A 414 8.10 -16.56 18.51
N GLY A 415 7.63 -15.81 17.52
CA GLY A 415 6.62 -16.26 16.55
C GLY A 415 5.19 -15.91 16.98
N ASP A 416 4.22 -16.45 16.24
CA ASP A 416 2.78 -16.16 16.35
C ASP A 416 2.25 -16.14 17.79
N GLY A 417 1.46 -15.11 18.10
CA GLY A 417 0.91 -14.88 19.43
C GLY A 417 1.94 -14.35 20.44
N GLY A 418 3.16 -14.03 19.99
CA GLY A 418 4.17 -13.34 20.78
C GLY A 418 3.75 -11.92 21.16
N ASP A 419 4.52 -11.32 22.08
CA ASP A 419 4.30 -9.96 22.56
C ASP A 419 4.64 -8.93 21.46
N THR A 420 3.61 -8.29 20.89
CA THR A 420 3.77 -7.26 19.86
C THR A 420 4.38 -5.96 20.42
N GLY A 421 4.38 -5.78 21.74
CA GLY A 421 5.08 -4.68 22.42
C GLY A 421 6.60 -4.74 22.23
N LEU A 422 7.15 -5.89 21.81
CA LEU A 422 8.57 -6.04 21.48
C LEU A 422 9.02 -5.18 20.30
N LEU A 423 8.10 -4.60 19.50
CA LEU A 423 8.43 -3.57 18.50
C LEU A 423 9.25 -2.40 19.08
N ARG A 424 9.19 -2.16 20.39
CA ARG A 424 10.02 -1.14 21.07
C ARG A 424 11.50 -1.50 21.19
N ASN A 425 11.89 -2.75 20.91
CA ASN A 425 13.25 -3.25 21.12
C ASN A 425 14.14 -3.14 19.87
N GLY A 426 13.64 -2.56 18.77
CA GLY A 426 14.28 -2.72 17.48
C GLY A 426 14.16 -4.15 16.96
N GLY A 427 14.78 -4.43 15.81
CA GLY A 427 14.76 -5.75 15.21
C GLY A 427 15.38 -5.77 13.82
N SER A 428 15.15 -6.88 13.11
CA SER A 428 15.44 -7.00 11.68
C SER A 428 14.17 -6.84 10.85
N TYR A 429 14.34 -6.61 9.55
CA TYR A 429 13.25 -6.47 8.59
C TYR A 429 13.55 -7.26 7.31
N GLU A 430 12.50 -7.55 6.55
CA GLU A 430 12.62 -8.18 5.23
C GLU A 430 11.61 -7.55 4.25
N ALA A 431 12.08 -7.17 3.07
CA ALA A 431 11.23 -6.65 2.00
C ALA A 431 10.49 -7.81 1.31
N MET A 432 9.16 -7.79 1.32
CA MET A 432 8.35 -8.87 0.74
C MET A 432 8.17 -8.71 -0.78
N PRO A 433 7.87 -9.79 -1.51
CA PRO A 433 7.52 -9.70 -2.93
C PRO A 433 6.36 -8.72 -3.22
N THR A 434 5.42 -8.53 -2.28
CA THR A 434 4.36 -7.51 -2.37
C THR A 434 4.93 -6.09 -2.48
N LEU A 435 5.99 -5.75 -1.74
CA LEU A 435 6.71 -4.47 -1.90
C LEU A 435 7.16 -4.31 -3.35
N TRP A 436 7.93 -5.27 -3.87
CA TRP A 436 8.53 -5.17 -5.20
C TRP A 436 7.51 -5.25 -6.35
N VAL A 437 6.40 -5.97 -6.18
CA VAL A 437 5.29 -5.92 -7.14
C VAL A 437 4.60 -4.57 -7.10
N LEU A 438 4.35 -3.96 -5.94
CA LEU A 438 3.85 -2.58 -5.88
C LEU A 438 4.85 -1.61 -6.53
N GLY A 439 6.15 -1.86 -6.38
CA GLY A 439 7.22 -1.10 -7.02
C GLY A 439 7.24 -1.17 -8.55
N ASN A 440 6.71 -2.23 -9.16
CA ASN A 440 6.53 -2.27 -10.62
C ASN A 440 5.56 -1.16 -11.11
N TYR A 441 4.62 -0.75 -10.26
CA TYR A 441 3.69 0.31 -10.58
C TYR A 441 4.17 1.66 -10.02
N SER A 442 4.29 1.77 -8.70
CA SER A 442 4.54 3.02 -7.98
C SER A 442 5.82 3.76 -8.37
N ARG A 443 6.88 3.02 -8.69
CA ARG A 443 8.17 3.61 -9.03
C ARG A 443 8.17 4.29 -10.38
N PHE A 444 7.51 3.69 -11.36
CA PHE A 444 7.62 4.05 -12.77
C PHE A 444 6.40 4.86 -13.26
N ILE A 445 5.23 4.66 -12.65
CA ILE A 445 4.01 5.39 -12.99
C ILE A 445 3.85 6.55 -12.01
N ARG A 446 4.48 7.68 -12.32
CA ARG A 446 4.51 8.87 -11.44
C ARG A 446 3.19 9.66 -11.51
N PRO A 447 2.89 10.49 -10.48
CA PRO A 447 1.78 11.44 -10.56
C PRO A 447 1.81 12.24 -11.87
N GLY A 448 0.66 12.33 -12.55
CA GLY A 448 0.52 12.98 -13.85
C GLY A 448 0.60 12.03 -15.05
N TYR A 449 1.10 10.80 -14.89
CA TYR A 449 1.07 9.81 -15.97
C TYR A 449 -0.38 9.52 -16.36
N ARG A 450 -0.65 9.39 -17.66
CA ARG A 450 -1.98 9.09 -18.19
C ARG A 450 -2.01 7.65 -18.67
N ARG A 451 -3.02 6.89 -18.25
CA ARG A 451 -3.23 5.53 -18.79
C ARG A 451 -3.55 5.63 -20.28
N ILE A 452 -2.92 4.79 -21.09
CA ILE A 452 -3.14 4.70 -22.54
C ILE A 452 -3.73 3.34 -22.92
N ALA A 453 -4.24 3.22 -24.15
CA ALA A 453 -4.81 1.97 -24.62
C ALA A 453 -3.74 0.89 -24.80
N MET A 454 -4.05 -0.31 -24.33
CA MET A 454 -3.28 -1.51 -24.59
C MET A 454 -4.24 -2.63 -25.00
N GLU A 455 -4.01 -3.19 -26.17
CA GLU A 455 -4.75 -4.35 -26.67
C GLU A 455 -3.90 -5.61 -26.58
N LEU A 456 -4.40 -6.62 -25.89
CA LEU A 456 -3.80 -7.95 -25.82
C LEU A 456 -4.87 -9.01 -25.56
N SER A 457 -4.55 -10.28 -25.79
CA SER A 457 -5.39 -11.40 -25.33
C SER A 457 -5.25 -11.58 -23.82
N GLU A 458 -5.91 -10.70 -23.08
CA GLU A 458 -5.91 -10.64 -21.62
C GLU A 458 -6.61 -11.86 -20.99
N SER A 459 -6.07 -12.33 -19.87
CA SER A 459 -6.64 -13.40 -19.04
C SER A 459 -6.14 -13.29 -17.61
N MET A 460 -6.72 -14.06 -16.68
CA MET A 460 -6.23 -14.13 -15.28
C MET A 460 -4.75 -14.54 -15.13
N ASN A 461 -4.16 -15.15 -16.17
CA ASN A 461 -2.79 -15.62 -16.17
C ASN A 461 -1.83 -14.76 -17.00
N PHE A 462 -2.35 -13.82 -17.80
CA PHE A 462 -1.53 -12.91 -18.61
C PHE A 462 -2.32 -11.64 -18.89
N PHE A 463 -1.84 -10.53 -18.32
CA PHE A 463 -2.47 -9.21 -18.46
C PHE A 463 -1.41 -8.11 -18.42
N GLY A 464 -1.75 -6.93 -18.90
CA GLY A 464 -0.89 -5.76 -18.83
C GLY A 464 -1.63 -4.46 -19.10
N SER A 465 -1.01 -3.36 -18.70
CA SER A 465 -1.52 -2.00 -18.89
C SER A 465 -0.36 -1.03 -19.13
N ALA A 466 -0.64 0.11 -19.77
CA ALA A 466 0.37 1.10 -20.13
C ALA A 466 -0.04 2.53 -19.78
N TRP A 467 0.97 3.37 -19.58
CA TRP A 467 0.88 4.78 -19.25
C TRP A 467 1.90 5.60 -20.05
N ILE A 468 1.57 6.86 -20.30
CA ILE A 468 2.45 7.83 -20.92
C ILE A 468 2.77 8.96 -19.94
N SER A 469 4.04 9.40 -19.90
CA SER A 469 4.48 10.55 -19.10
C SER A 469 3.72 11.83 -19.50
N PRO A 470 3.63 12.83 -18.61
CA PRO A 470 3.04 14.13 -18.94
C PRO A 470 3.69 14.79 -20.16
N GLU A 471 5.01 14.65 -20.30
CA GLU A 471 5.84 15.20 -21.36
C GLU A 471 5.74 14.39 -22.67
N ALA A 472 5.12 13.21 -22.63
CA ALA A 472 4.99 12.28 -23.75
C ALA A 472 6.33 11.81 -24.34
N ASP A 473 7.36 11.76 -23.51
CA ASP A 473 8.71 11.29 -23.81
C ASP A 473 9.03 9.91 -23.18
N GLU A 474 8.14 9.38 -22.35
CA GLU A 474 8.26 8.05 -21.75
C GLU A 474 6.94 7.30 -21.79
N ILE A 475 7.00 6.01 -22.12
CA ILE A 475 5.88 5.07 -21.98
C ILE A 475 6.30 3.97 -21.01
N VAL A 476 5.43 3.67 -20.05
CA VAL A 476 5.61 2.60 -19.07
C VAL A 476 4.52 1.57 -19.28
N ALA A 477 4.89 0.31 -19.45
CA ALA A 477 3.96 -0.82 -19.54
C ALA A 477 4.26 -1.84 -18.42
N VAL A 478 3.25 -2.23 -17.66
CA VAL A 478 3.39 -3.26 -16.62
C VAL A 478 2.66 -4.52 -17.08
N TYR A 479 3.36 -5.65 -17.09
CA TYR A 479 2.82 -6.95 -17.46
C TYR A 479 2.92 -7.91 -16.29
N THR A 480 1.90 -8.75 -16.11
CA THR A 480 1.95 -9.90 -15.21
C THR A 480 1.85 -11.17 -16.02
N ASN A 481 2.82 -12.06 -15.85
CA ASN A 481 2.86 -13.39 -16.43
C ASN A 481 2.77 -14.42 -15.31
N TYR A 482 1.57 -14.96 -15.10
CA TYR A 482 1.31 -16.01 -14.09
C TYR A 482 1.67 -17.41 -14.59
N SER A 483 2.10 -17.56 -15.85
CA SER A 483 2.41 -18.86 -16.41
C SER A 483 3.81 -19.34 -16.06
N ASP A 484 4.01 -20.65 -16.12
CA ASP A 484 5.28 -21.37 -15.92
C ASP A 484 6.29 -21.18 -17.07
N LYS A 485 6.00 -20.28 -18.02
CA LYS A 485 6.76 -20.08 -19.25
C LYS A 485 7.07 -18.62 -19.48
N GLY A 486 8.31 -18.35 -19.91
CA GLY A 486 8.67 -17.03 -20.40
C GLY A 486 7.86 -16.64 -21.64
N VAL A 487 7.45 -15.37 -21.71
CA VAL A 487 6.62 -14.81 -22.79
C VAL A 487 7.44 -13.80 -23.58
N ARG A 488 7.57 -14.01 -24.90
CA ARG A 488 8.08 -12.99 -25.82
C ARG A 488 6.95 -12.05 -26.23
N LEU A 489 7.15 -10.75 -26.06
CA LEU A 489 6.22 -9.73 -26.53
C LEU A 489 6.47 -9.44 -28.01
N ASN A 490 5.41 -9.50 -28.82
CA ASN A 490 5.40 -8.98 -30.17
C ASN A 490 4.57 -7.70 -30.21
N GLU A 491 5.25 -6.57 -30.01
CA GLU A 491 4.60 -5.29 -29.77
C GLU A 491 4.39 -4.49 -31.05
N THR A 492 3.22 -3.85 -31.14
CA THR A 492 2.87 -2.81 -32.10
C THR A 492 2.73 -1.50 -31.33
N ARG A 493 3.30 -0.41 -31.86
CA ARG A 493 3.34 0.91 -31.22
C ARG A 493 2.54 1.89 -32.08
N GLU A 494 1.46 2.44 -31.53
CA GLU A 494 0.55 3.34 -32.25
C GLU A 494 0.46 4.69 -31.54
N GLY A 495 0.51 5.79 -32.30
CA GLY A 495 0.38 7.15 -31.73
C GLY A 495 1.55 7.64 -30.88
N TRP A 496 2.70 6.96 -30.86
CA TRP A 496 3.86 7.37 -30.07
C TRP A 496 4.54 8.60 -30.67
N ASN A 497 4.96 9.54 -29.83
CA ASN A 497 5.60 10.78 -30.25
C ASN A 497 7.11 10.60 -30.43
N GLY A 498 7.52 9.76 -31.39
CA GLY A 498 8.92 9.52 -31.72
C GLY A 498 9.31 8.06 -31.76
N ASP A 499 10.53 7.80 -32.23
CA ASP A 499 11.13 6.47 -32.14
C ASP A 499 11.51 6.17 -30.69
N VAL A 500 11.57 4.88 -30.36
CA VAL A 500 12.13 4.43 -29.09
C VAL A 500 13.65 4.64 -29.09
N ALA A 501 14.14 5.33 -28.07
CA ALA A 501 15.56 5.56 -27.79
C ALA A 501 16.17 4.42 -26.96
N SER A 502 15.44 3.92 -25.97
CA SER A 502 15.85 2.81 -25.11
C SER A 502 14.68 2.01 -24.60
N ILE A 503 14.93 0.74 -24.30
CA ILE A 503 13.98 -0.19 -23.67
C ILE A 503 14.68 -0.78 -22.44
N THR A 504 14.08 -0.55 -21.27
CA THR A 504 14.59 -1.08 -20.01
C THR A 504 13.46 -1.79 -19.29
N THR A 505 13.73 -2.98 -18.77
CA THR A 505 12.77 -3.75 -17.99
C THR A 505 13.19 -3.86 -16.54
N TYR A 506 12.21 -3.91 -15.64
CA TYR A 506 12.40 -4.18 -14.23
C TYR A 506 11.50 -5.36 -13.86
N THR A 507 12.11 -6.49 -13.50
CA THR A 507 11.37 -7.74 -13.28
C THR A 507 11.34 -8.11 -11.81
N THR A 508 10.15 -8.44 -11.31
CA THR A 508 9.96 -9.09 -10.01
C THR A 508 9.51 -10.53 -10.18
N THR A 509 10.22 -11.46 -9.55
CA THR A 509 9.90 -12.89 -9.41
C THR A 509 10.14 -13.32 -7.96
N GLN A 510 10.06 -14.61 -7.66
CA GLN A 510 10.50 -15.14 -6.36
C GLN A 510 11.97 -14.80 -6.01
N ASP A 511 12.83 -14.64 -7.03
CA ASP A 511 14.27 -14.45 -6.87
C ASP A 511 14.78 -13.09 -7.41
N LYS A 512 13.90 -12.31 -8.05
CA LYS A 512 14.22 -11.00 -8.64
C LYS A 512 13.39 -9.94 -7.95
N ASN A 513 14.03 -8.87 -7.50
CA ASN A 513 13.37 -7.71 -6.89
C ASN A 513 13.56 -6.51 -7.80
N LEU A 514 12.61 -6.23 -8.70
CA LEU A 514 12.73 -5.18 -9.73
C LEU A 514 14.09 -5.20 -10.47
N LYS A 515 14.55 -6.39 -10.86
CA LYS A 515 15.86 -6.55 -11.48
C LYS A 515 15.89 -5.88 -12.85
N GLU A 516 16.80 -4.93 -13.04
CA GLU A 516 16.95 -4.22 -14.31
C GLU A 516 17.52 -5.11 -15.42
N LYS A 517 17.04 -4.91 -16.64
CA LYS A 517 17.66 -5.38 -17.88
C LYS A 517 17.42 -4.40 -19.03
N ASN A 518 18.46 -4.12 -19.81
CA ASN A 518 18.37 -3.29 -21.02
C ASN A 518 18.20 -4.16 -22.27
N TYR A 519 17.40 -3.68 -23.22
CA TYR A 519 17.11 -4.32 -24.50
C TYR A 519 17.52 -3.40 -25.64
N ALA A 520 17.98 -3.97 -26.77
CA ALA A 520 18.14 -3.18 -27.99
C ALA A 520 16.76 -2.74 -28.52
N THR A 521 16.69 -1.60 -29.20
CA THR A 521 15.40 -1.00 -29.63
C THR A 521 14.61 -1.85 -30.62
N ASP A 522 15.28 -2.76 -31.33
CA ASP A 522 14.73 -3.75 -32.27
C ASP A 522 14.57 -5.15 -31.64
N GLU A 523 15.07 -5.35 -30.43
CA GLU A 523 14.93 -6.60 -29.68
C GLU A 523 13.50 -6.73 -29.14
N LYS A 524 13.00 -7.97 -29.11
CA LYS A 524 11.70 -8.28 -28.52
C LYS A 524 11.88 -8.56 -27.03
N VAL A 525 11.13 -7.84 -26.21
CA VAL A 525 11.10 -8.04 -24.76
C VAL A 525 10.65 -9.45 -24.42
N ILE A 526 11.29 -10.05 -23.41
CA ILE A 526 10.94 -11.37 -22.88
C ILE A 526 10.62 -11.21 -21.40
N LEU A 527 9.41 -11.61 -21.02
CA LEU A 527 8.93 -11.64 -19.65
C LEU A 527 9.27 -13.00 -19.02
N ASP A 528 9.79 -13.02 -17.80
CA ASP A 528 10.02 -14.24 -17.03
C ASP A 528 8.70 -14.96 -16.73
N ALA A 529 8.77 -16.27 -16.47
CA ALA A 529 7.65 -17.02 -15.88
C ALA A 529 7.34 -16.47 -14.48
N GLU A 530 6.09 -16.61 -14.04
CA GLU A 530 5.64 -16.27 -12.67
C GLU A 530 6.16 -14.89 -12.19
N SER A 531 5.96 -13.88 -13.03
CA SER A 531 6.60 -12.56 -12.88
C SER A 531 5.64 -11.40 -13.03
N VAL A 532 6.04 -10.26 -12.45
CA VAL A 532 5.58 -8.93 -12.84
C VAL A 532 6.77 -8.20 -13.45
N THR A 533 6.59 -7.64 -14.64
CA THR A 533 7.66 -6.93 -15.35
C THR A 533 7.15 -5.57 -15.79
N THR A 534 7.88 -4.53 -15.40
CA THR A 534 7.70 -3.17 -15.93
C THR A 534 8.63 -2.97 -17.10
N VAL A 535 8.12 -2.46 -18.21
CA VAL A 535 8.90 -2.07 -19.39
C VAL A 535 8.80 -0.56 -19.55
N VAL A 536 9.95 0.10 -19.53
CA VAL A 536 10.10 1.54 -19.71
C VAL A 536 10.68 1.80 -21.09
N TYR A 537 9.96 2.57 -21.89
CA TYR A 537 10.36 3.04 -23.21
C TYR A 537 10.63 4.54 -23.15
N THR A 538 11.88 4.95 -23.31
CA THR A 538 12.22 6.36 -23.52
C THR A 538 12.12 6.67 -25.01
N LEU A 539 11.47 7.78 -25.36
CA LEU A 539 11.27 8.24 -26.74
C LEU A 539 12.29 9.33 -27.10
N LYS A 540 12.60 9.46 -28.40
CA LYS A 540 13.57 10.44 -28.93
C LYS A 540 13.06 11.87 -29.01
#